data_AF-A0A0Q7F313-F1
#
_entry.id   AF-A0A0Q7F313-F1
#
_cell.length_a   1.000
_cell.length_b   1.000
_cell.length_c   1.000
_cell.angle_alpha   90.00
_cell.angle_beta   90.00
_cell.angle_gamma   90.00
#
_symmetry.space_group_name_H-M   'P 1'
#
loop_
_entity.id
_entity.type
_entity.pdbx_description
1 polymer ?
#
loop_
_entity_poly.entity_id
_entity_poly.type
_entity_poly.pdbx_seq_one_letter_code
_entity_poly.pdbx_strand_id
1 'polypeptide(L)'
;MRRPYSLVQSAEAASGPVRRRAGVRRYTQLGAPNVLIQLLPDSSLPDLFGRPQPVGKVYLSLDEPAEFINAVRKKVFVTVG
;
A
#
# COMPACT_ATOMS: atom_id res chain seq x y z
N MET A 1 10.66 -3.09 17.08
CA MET A 1 9.60 -3.62 16.18
C MET A 1 9.06 -2.47 15.33
N ARG A 2 9.39 -2.40 14.04
CA ARG A 2 8.98 -1.28 13.17
C ARG A 2 7.47 -1.39 12.91
N ARG A 3 6.69 -0.37 13.25
CA ARG A 3 5.22 -0.39 13.05
C ARG A 3 4.93 -0.37 11.54
N PRO A 4 4.11 -1.28 10.98
CA PRO A 4 3.87 -1.34 9.53
C PRO A 4 3.42 0.00 8.91
N TYR A 5 2.67 0.79 9.67
CA TYR A 5 2.20 2.11 9.26
C TYR A 5 3.30 3.16 9.10
N SER A 6 4.48 2.98 9.71
CA SER A 6 5.58 3.96 9.59
C SER A 6 6.22 3.98 8.20
N LEU A 7 5.86 3.04 7.33
CA LEU A 7 6.30 3.01 5.93
C LEU A 7 5.29 3.67 4.99
N VAL A 8 4.07 3.93 5.46
CA VAL A 8 2.99 4.44 4.61
C VAL A 8 3.11 5.95 4.51
N GLN A 9 3.22 6.45 3.28
CA GLN A 9 3.18 7.88 2.96
C GLN A 9 1.74 8.36 2.72
N SER A 10 0.98 7.63 1.91
CA SER A 10 -0.42 7.97 1.62
C SER A 10 -1.27 6.74 1.29
N ALA A 11 -2.59 6.90 1.39
CA ALA A 11 -3.59 5.96 0.92
C ALA A 11 -4.67 6.70 0.13
N GLU A 12 -4.95 6.21 -1.07
CA GLU A 12 -5.78 6.86 -2.09
C GLU A 12 -6.61 5.82 -2.85
N ALA A 13 -7.72 6.27 -3.45
CA ALA A 13 -8.48 5.44 -4.36
C ALA A 13 -7.64 5.17 -5.62
N ALA A 14 -7.69 3.94 -6.11
CA ALA A 14 -7.08 3.54 -7.38
C ALA A 14 -8.17 3.21 -8.39
N SER A 15 -7.86 3.37 -9.67
CA SER A 15 -8.72 2.90 -10.75
C SER A 15 -7.90 2.39 -11.92
N GLY A 16 -8.49 1.47 -12.67
CA GLY A 16 -7.90 0.94 -13.89
C GLY A 16 -6.86 -0.18 -13.68
N PRO A 17 -6.34 -0.73 -14.79
CA PRO A 17 -5.42 -1.86 -14.76
C PRO A 17 -4.02 -1.42 -14.30
N VAL A 18 -3.47 -2.14 -13.32
CA VAL A 18 -2.09 -1.93 -12.85
C VAL A 18 -1.17 -2.96 -13.49
N ARG A 19 -0.19 -2.47 -14.26
CA ARG A 19 0.84 -3.32 -14.88
C ARG A 19 1.88 -3.76 -13.85
N ARG A 20 2.42 -4.97 -14.02
CA ARG A 20 3.54 -5.47 -13.22
C ARG A 20 4.79 -4.64 -13.54
N ARG A 21 5.39 -4.01 -12.52
CA ARG A 21 6.63 -3.23 -12.61
C ARG A 21 7.44 -3.38 -11.33
N ALA A 22 8.76 -3.17 -11.41
CA ALA A 22 9.60 -3.07 -10.23
C ALA A 22 9.10 -1.96 -9.30
N GLY A 23 9.21 -2.16 -7.98
CA GLY A 23 8.71 -1.21 -6.99
C GLY A 23 7.18 -1.17 -6.80
N VAL A 24 6.43 -2.01 -7.54
CA VAL A 24 4.97 -2.09 -7.46
C VAL A 24 4.54 -3.48 -6.99
N ARG A 25 3.78 -3.54 -5.90
CA ARG A 25 3.08 -4.74 -5.46
C ARG A 25 1.59 -4.65 -5.76
N ARG A 26 1.00 -5.78 -6.07
CA ARG A 26 -0.43 -5.91 -6.37
C ARG A 26 -0.99 -7.12 -5.62
N TYR A 27 -1.92 -6.85 -4.72
CA TYR A 27 -2.68 -7.86 -4.00
C TYR A 27 -4.14 -7.72 -4.43
N THR A 28 -4.45 -8.31 -5.58
CA THR A 28 -5.80 -8.37 -6.14
C THR A 28 -6.30 -9.80 -6.02
N GLN A 29 -7.33 -10.03 -5.19
CA GLN A 29 -7.96 -11.34 -5.10
C GLN A 29 -9.03 -11.48 -6.21
N LEU A 30 -9.89 -10.48 -6.37
CA LEU A 30 -10.89 -10.38 -7.44
C LEU A 30 -11.00 -8.92 -7.90
N GLY A 31 -11.10 -8.71 -9.22
CA GLY A 31 -11.33 -7.39 -9.81
C GLY A 31 -10.10 -6.49 -9.98
N ALA A 32 -10.35 -5.27 -10.45
CA ALA A 32 -9.34 -4.24 -10.61
C ALA A 32 -8.95 -3.64 -9.24
N PRO A 33 -7.69 -3.23 -9.04
CA PRO A 33 -7.30 -2.52 -7.84
C PRO A 33 -8.15 -1.26 -7.62
N ASN A 34 -8.59 -1.06 -6.39
CA ASN A 34 -9.40 0.09 -5.98
C ASN A 34 -8.76 0.90 -4.84
N VAL A 35 -7.64 0.44 -4.28
CA VAL A 35 -6.83 1.19 -3.32
C VAL A 35 -5.36 1.20 -3.75
N LEU A 36 -4.73 2.37 -3.63
CA LEU A 36 -3.29 2.57 -3.71
C LEU A 36 -2.76 2.99 -2.34
N ILE A 37 -1.75 2.29 -1.85
CA ILE A 37 -0.89 2.72 -0.76
C ILE A 37 0.44 3.14 -1.34
N GLN A 38 0.82 4.40 -1.13
CA GLN A 38 2.16 4.89 -1.42
C GLN A 38 3.03 4.71 -0.18
N LEU A 39 4.21 4.15 -0.38
CA LEU A 39 5.20 3.97 0.68
C LEU A 39 6.23 5.09 0.63
N LEU A 40 6.85 5.38 1.77
CA LEU A 40 7.95 6.34 1.86
C LEU A 40 9.11 5.93 0.92
N PRO A 41 9.92 6.90 0.46
CA PRO A 41 11.16 6.60 -0.26
C PRO A 41 12.02 5.57 0.50
N ASP A 42 12.74 4.73 -0.27
CA ASP A 42 13.60 3.67 0.25
C ASP A 42 12.90 2.60 1.11
N SER A 43 11.55 2.57 1.08
CA SER A 43 10.78 1.49 1.68
C SER A 43 11.10 0.16 1.01
N SER A 44 11.34 -0.85 1.84
CA SER A 44 11.61 -2.21 1.41
C SER A 44 10.67 -3.17 2.13
N LEU A 45 10.07 -4.08 1.37
CA LEU A 45 9.19 -5.13 1.88
C LEU A 45 9.78 -6.50 1.53
N PRO A 46 9.65 -7.50 2.43
CA PRO A 46 10.10 -8.86 2.15
C PRO A 46 9.27 -9.45 0.99
N ASP A 47 9.94 -10.06 0.02
CA ASP A 47 9.31 -10.87 -1.03
C ASP A 47 8.81 -12.22 -0.47
N LEU A 48 8.32 -13.10 -1.35
CA LEU A 48 7.83 -14.43 -0.95
C LEU A 48 8.91 -15.32 -0.33
N PHE A 49 10.19 -15.00 -0.52
CA PHE A 49 11.34 -15.71 0.04
C PHE A 49 11.99 -14.93 1.20
N GLY A 50 11.33 -13.87 1.69
CA GLY A 50 11.82 -13.03 2.78
C GLY A 50 12.93 -12.05 2.38
N ARG A 51 13.27 -11.94 1.08
CA ARG A 51 14.32 -11.03 0.63
C ARG A 51 13.79 -9.60 0.57
N PRO A 52 14.55 -8.60 1.07
CA PRO A 52 14.12 -7.21 1.01
C PRO A 52 14.04 -6.74 -0.44
N GLN A 53 12.87 -6.28 -0.85
CA GLN A 53 12.62 -5.72 -2.18
C GLN A 53 12.17 -4.26 -2.04
N PRO A 54 12.77 -3.32 -2.78
CA PRO A 54 12.27 -1.94 -2.84
C PRO A 54 10.83 -1.91 -3.34
N VAL A 55 9.96 -1.23 -2.59
CA VAL A 55 8.54 -1.05 -2.95
C VAL A 55 8.14 0.39 -2.67
N GLY A 56 7.65 1.08 -3.69
CA GLY A 56 7.08 2.43 -3.54
C GLY A 56 5.54 2.43 -3.59
N LYS A 57 4.93 1.42 -4.21
CA LYS A 57 3.47 1.36 -4.39
C LYS A 57 2.93 -0.03 -4.10
N VAL A 58 1.83 -0.08 -3.35
CA VAL A 58 1.06 -1.29 -3.11
C VAL A 58 -0.38 -1.04 -3.56
N TYR A 59 -0.86 -1.85 -4.49
CA TYR A 59 -2.23 -1.81 -4.97
C TYR A 59 -3.03 -2.96 -4.37
N LEU A 60 -4.21 -2.64 -3.84
CA LEU A 60 -5.13 -3.59 -3.22
C LEU A 60 -6.46 -3.60 -3.97
N SER A 61 -7.13 -4.74 -3.97
CA SER A 61 -8.56 -4.85 -4.24
C SER A 61 -9.27 -5.20 -2.94
N LEU A 62 -10.16 -4.33 -2.46
CA LEU A 62 -10.90 -4.48 -1.21
C LEU A 62 -12.40 -4.28 -1.46
N ASP A 63 -13.27 -4.91 -0.68
CA ASP A 63 -14.71 -4.71 -0.81
C ASP A 63 -15.15 -3.32 -0.37
N GLU A 64 -14.52 -2.79 0.69
CA GLU A 64 -14.82 -1.48 1.28
C GLU A 64 -13.59 -0.53 1.19
N PRO A 65 -13.22 -0.07 -0.02
CA PRO A 65 -12.00 0.70 -0.21
C PRO A 65 -12.01 2.04 0.52
N ALA A 66 -13.16 2.70 0.61
CA ALA A 66 -13.31 4.00 1.26
C ALA A 66 -13.07 3.91 2.78
N GLU A 67 -13.63 2.90 3.44
CA GLU A 67 -13.45 2.70 4.88
C GLU A 67 -11.99 2.41 5.21
N PHE A 68 -11.35 1.54 4.41
CA PHE A 68 -9.94 1.22 4.57
C PHE A 68 -9.05 2.46 4.42
N ILE A 69 -9.26 3.26 3.36
CA ILE A 69 -8.48 4.48 3.14
C ILE A 69 -8.64 5.43 4.34
N ASN A 70 -9.85 5.63 4.83
CA ASN A 70 -10.12 6.48 5.99
C ASN A 70 -9.42 5.95 7.25
N ALA A 71 -9.45 4.64 7.50
CA ALA A 71 -8.78 4.03 8.65
C ALA A 71 -7.25 4.18 8.58
N VAL A 72 -6.65 3.97 7.41
CA VAL A 72 -5.21 4.18 7.20
C VAL A 72 -4.84 5.64 7.42
N ARG A 73 -5.61 6.57 6.84
CA ARG A 73 -5.37 8.01 7.02
C ARG A 73 -5.43 8.41 8.49
N LYS A 74 -6.44 7.94 9.23
CA LYS A 74 -6.51 8.18 10.69
C LYS A 74 -5.26 7.70 11.41
N LYS A 75 -4.73 6.52 11.09
CA LYS A 75 -3.53 6.00 11.77
C LYS A 75 -2.23 6.69 11.36
N VAL A 76 -2.07 7.01 10.08
CA VAL A 76 -0.84 7.63 9.56
C VAL A 76 -0.75 9.11 9.95
N PHE A 77 -1.85 9.86 9.84
CA PHE A 77 -1.85 11.31 10.09
C PHE A 77 -2.07 11.71 11.56
N VAL A 78 -2.72 10.86 12.39
CA VAL A 78 -2.82 11.14 13.84
C VAL A 78 -1.48 10.92 14.55
N THR A 79 -0.53 10.17 13.96
CA THR A 79 0.78 9.92 14.57
C THR A 79 1.78 11.07 14.37
N VAL A 80 1.40 12.15 13.67
CA VAL A 80 2.23 13.35 13.44
C VAL A 80 1.76 14.55 14.29
N GLY A 81 0.82 14.32 15.23
CA GLY A 81 0.37 15.32 16.21
C GLY A 81 1.01 15.12 17.57
#